data_AF-A0AAU4T709-F1
#
_entry.id   AF-A0AAU4T709-F1
#
_cell.length_a   1.000
_cell.length_b   1.000
_cell.length_c   1.000
_cell.angle_alpha   90.00
_cell.angle_beta   90.00
_cell.angle_gamma   90.00
#
_symmetry.space_group_name_H-M   'P 1'
#
loop_
_entity.id
_entity.type
_entity.pdbx_description
1 polymer ?
#
loop_
_entity_poly.entity_id
_entity_poly.type
_entity_poly.pdbx_seq_one_letter_code
_entity_poly.pdbx_strand_id
1 'polypeptide(L)'
;MATSASGTTKAVVEAIEHARKHRALTVAITATPDSPVTQVADHALFVDLPNLERSPGIRTYQASLLGMLLTALRLAETRTPACPADRLREELTGLAYAVEATARAVRDRCRRVPGAPLQKHQTLISLRSPRPVCSPHG
;
A
#
# COMPACT_ATOMS: atom_id res chain seq x y z
N MET A 1 -10.34 1.23 10.25
CA MET A 1 -9.29 2.17 9.78
C MET A 1 -9.61 2.57 8.35
N ALA A 2 -9.28 3.79 7.95
CA ALA A 2 -9.48 4.28 6.58
C ALA A 2 -8.19 4.90 6.03
N THR A 3 -7.89 4.70 4.74
CA THR A 3 -6.67 5.20 4.09
C THR A 3 -7.02 6.13 2.93
N SER A 4 -6.50 7.35 2.92
CA SER A 4 -6.63 8.26 1.78
C SER A 4 -5.44 9.22 1.74
N ALA A 5 -4.72 9.24 0.61
CA ALA A 5 -3.54 10.10 0.47
C ALA A 5 -3.89 11.59 0.62
N SER A 6 -4.95 12.06 -0.06
CA SER A 6 -5.43 13.45 0.03
C SER A 6 -6.35 13.71 1.22
N GLY A 7 -6.92 12.66 1.80
CA GLY A 7 -7.94 12.76 2.84
C GLY A 7 -9.29 13.31 2.39
N THR A 8 -9.51 13.46 1.08
CA THR A 8 -10.72 14.08 0.48
C THR A 8 -11.63 13.08 -0.25
N THR A 9 -11.24 11.80 -0.34
CA THR A 9 -12.01 10.80 -1.08
C THR A 9 -13.39 10.57 -0.42
N LYS A 10 -14.46 11.05 -1.06
CA LYS A 10 -15.82 11.05 -0.49
C LYS A 10 -16.26 9.70 0.09
N ALA A 11 -16.12 8.61 -0.67
CA ALA A 11 -16.49 7.27 -0.19
C ALA A 11 -15.70 6.83 1.05
N VAL A 12 -14.43 7.26 1.18
CA VAL A 12 -13.59 6.95 2.35
C VAL A 12 -14.06 7.75 3.57
N VAL A 13 -14.39 9.04 3.37
CA VAL A 13 -14.94 9.92 4.42
C VAL A 13 -16.28 9.39 4.92
N GLU A 14 -17.19 9.02 4.01
CA GLU A 14 -18.49 8.45 4.35
C GLU A 14 -18.36 7.12 5.11
N ALA A 15 -17.44 6.25 4.70
CA ALA A 15 -17.20 4.97 5.36
C ALA A 15 -16.70 5.14 6.81
N ILE A 16 -15.75 6.06 7.05
CA ILE A 16 -15.23 6.30 8.39
C ILE A 16 -16.26 7.02 9.28
N GLU A 17 -17.04 7.96 8.73
CA GLU A 17 -18.17 8.57 9.44
C GLU A 17 -19.20 7.52 9.84
N HIS A 18 -19.53 6.60 8.94
CA HIS A 18 -20.45 5.52 9.21
C HIS A 18 -19.95 4.60 10.31
N ALA A 19 -18.67 4.22 10.30
CA ALA A 19 -18.06 3.42 11.36
C ALA A 19 -18.12 4.14 12.73
N ARG A 20 -17.81 5.45 12.75
CA ARG A 20 -17.90 6.26 13.97
C ARG A 20 -19.32 6.36 14.51
N LYS A 21 -20.33 6.53 13.65
CA LYS A 21 -21.76 6.51 14.04
C LYS A 21 -22.16 5.22 14.75
N HIS A 22 -21.51 4.09 14.41
CA HIS A 22 -21.72 2.79 15.04
C HIS A 22 -20.78 2.53 16.23
N ARG A 23 -20.17 3.59 16.80
CA ARG A 23 -19.27 3.54 17.97
C ARG A 23 -18.02 2.68 17.76
N ALA A 24 -17.60 2.44 16.51
CA ALA A 24 -16.29 1.86 16.25
C ALA A 24 -15.20 2.92 16.52
N LEU A 25 -14.08 2.50 17.11
CA LEU A 25 -12.88 3.35 17.19
C LEU A 25 -12.34 3.55 15.77
N THR A 26 -12.24 4.80 15.33
CA THR A 26 -11.83 5.14 13.97
C THR A 26 -10.45 5.76 13.91
N VAL A 27 -9.65 5.30 12.94
CA VAL A 27 -8.30 5.82 12.67
C VAL A 27 -8.20 6.11 11.18
N ALA A 28 -7.83 7.35 10.85
CA ALA A 28 -7.47 7.77 9.50
C ALA A 28 -5.96 7.62 9.29
N ILE A 29 -5.55 7.08 8.14
CA ILE A 29 -4.16 7.11 7.67
C ILE A 29 -4.12 7.99 6.43
N THR A 30 -3.35 9.07 6.49
CA THR A 30 -3.29 10.07 5.43
C THR A 30 -1.96 10.83 5.44
N ALA A 31 -1.62 11.47 4.33
CA ALA A 31 -0.51 12.41 4.25
C ALA A 31 -0.97 13.87 4.45
N THR A 32 -2.28 14.12 4.59
CA THR A 32 -2.84 15.49 4.61
C THR A 32 -3.49 15.80 5.96
N PRO A 33 -2.83 16.61 6.82
CA PRO A 33 -3.43 17.18 8.03
C PRO A 33 -4.68 18.00 7.71
N ASP A 34 -5.57 18.10 8.70
CA ASP A 34 -6.83 18.88 8.66
C ASP A 34 -7.77 18.57 7.48
N SER A 35 -7.55 17.45 6.79
CA SER A 35 -8.37 16.98 5.68
C SER A 35 -9.72 16.41 6.16
N PRO A 36 -10.74 16.33 5.29
CA PRO A 36 -12.05 15.81 5.66
C PRO A 36 -12.03 14.47 6.42
N VAL A 37 -11.19 13.52 6.01
CA VAL A 37 -11.07 12.22 6.70
C VAL A 37 -10.52 12.34 8.12
N THR A 38 -9.66 13.32 8.39
CA THR A 38 -9.07 13.55 9.72
C THR A 38 -10.03 14.24 10.67
N GLN A 39 -10.91 15.11 10.14
CA GLN A 39 -11.93 15.80 10.93
C GLN A 39 -12.99 14.84 11.49
N VAL A 40 -13.25 13.74 10.77
CA VAL A 40 -14.30 12.77 11.13
C VAL A 40 -13.77 11.57 11.90
N ALA A 41 -12.48 11.25 11.82
CA ALA A 41 -11.87 10.14 12.56
C ALA A 41 -11.62 10.51 14.04
N ASP A 42 -11.55 9.52 14.93
CA ASP A 42 -11.17 9.74 16.33
C ASP A 42 -9.66 9.99 16.46
N HIS A 43 -8.86 9.33 15.62
CA HIS A 43 -7.42 9.51 15.55
C HIS A 43 -6.92 9.58 14.10
N ALA A 44 -5.77 10.23 13.90
CA ALA A 44 -5.08 10.27 12.63
C ALA A 44 -3.62 9.79 12.79
N LEU A 45 -3.19 8.95 11.86
CA LEU A 45 -1.79 8.58 11.66
C LEU A 45 -1.30 9.25 10.38
N PHE A 46 -0.38 10.20 10.54
CA PHE A 46 0.20 10.92 9.42
C PHE A 46 1.35 10.12 8.80
N VAL A 47 1.20 9.76 7.54
CA VAL A 47 2.22 9.09 6.72
C VAL A 47 2.81 10.09 5.74
N ASP A 48 3.60 11.02 6.27
CA ASP A 48 4.29 12.03 5.48
C ASP A 48 5.51 11.43 4.77
N LEU A 49 5.73 11.86 3.53
CA LEU A 49 6.87 11.47 2.71
C LEU A 49 7.59 12.77 2.30
N PRO A 50 8.92 12.82 2.37
CA PRO A 50 9.65 13.98 1.86
C PRO A 50 9.27 14.25 0.41
N ASN A 51 9.22 15.53 0.05
CA ASN A 51 8.80 15.97 -1.28
C ASN A 51 9.84 15.51 -2.33
N LEU A 52 9.57 14.35 -2.90
CA LEU A 52 10.41 13.65 -3.86
C LEU A 52 9.75 13.67 -5.24
N GLU A 53 10.53 13.37 -6.28
CA GLU A 53 10.10 13.34 -7.69
C GLU A 53 8.73 12.66 -7.87
N ARG A 54 7.85 13.22 -8.71
CA ARG A 54 6.45 12.79 -8.84
C ARG A 54 6.35 11.28 -9.08
N SER A 55 5.75 10.56 -8.14
CA SER A 55 5.49 9.13 -8.22
C SER A 55 4.02 8.88 -7.84
N PRO A 56 3.08 9.11 -8.79
CA PRO A 56 1.66 9.10 -8.48
C PRO A 56 1.22 7.77 -7.91
N GLY A 57 0.69 7.78 -6.68
CA GLY A 57 0.08 6.63 -6.03
C GLY A 57 1.05 5.57 -5.48
N ILE A 58 2.30 5.48 -5.93
CA ILE A 58 3.23 4.42 -5.49
C ILE A 58 3.72 4.67 -4.08
N ARG A 59 4.38 5.82 -3.85
CA ARG A 59 4.99 6.11 -2.55
C ARG A 59 3.94 6.29 -1.46
N THR A 60 2.87 7.01 -1.77
CA THR A 60 1.75 7.23 -0.84
C THR A 60 1.06 5.92 -0.45
N TYR A 61 0.94 4.97 -1.38
CA TYR A 61 0.47 3.61 -1.08
C TYR A 61 1.44 2.87 -0.15
N GLN A 62 2.73 2.87 -0.46
CA GLN A 62 3.76 2.21 0.36
C GLN A 62 3.80 2.76 1.80
N ALA A 63 3.75 4.09 1.95
CA ALA A 63 3.73 4.72 3.27
C ALA A 63 2.44 4.40 4.04
N SER A 64 1.29 4.38 3.36
CA SER A 64 0.02 3.97 3.98
C SER A 64 0.04 2.51 4.44
N LEU A 65 0.61 1.62 3.62
CA LEU A 65 0.77 0.20 3.96
C LEU A 65 1.69 0.03 5.17
N LEU A 66 2.82 0.73 5.20
CA LEU A 66 3.74 0.71 6.34
C LEU A 66 3.06 1.24 7.62
N GLY A 67 2.31 2.34 7.51
CA GLY A 67 1.52 2.88 8.63
C GLY A 67 0.51 1.88 9.19
N MET A 68 -0.21 1.15 8.32
CA MET A 68 -1.13 0.08 8.75
C MET A 68 -0.40 -1.07 9.46
N LEU A 69 0.73 -1.53 8.89
CA LEU A 69 1.50 -2.65 9.45
C LEU A 69 2.08 -2.30 10.82
N LEU A 70 2.67 -1.11 10.96
CA LEU A 70 3.19 -0.64 12.24
C LEU A 70 2.09 -0.46 13.29
N THR A 71 0.90 0.01 12.87
CA THR A 71 -0.27 0.09 13.77
C THR A 71 -0.69 -1.31 14.23
N ALA A 72 -0.77 -2.29 13.33
CA ALA A 72 -1.11 -3.65 13.68
C ALA A 72 -0.08 -4.27 14.65
N LEU A 73 1.22 -4.05 14.41
CA LEU A 73 2.28 -4.49 15.32
C LEU A 73 2.11 -3.88 16.71
N ARG A 74 1.87 -2.57 16.81
CA ARG A 74 1.65 -1.91 18.11
C ARG A 74 0.43 -2.46 18.85
N LEU A 75 -0.63 -2.79 18.13
CA LEU A 75 -1.82 -3.44 18.71
C LEU A 75 -1.54 -4.87 19.15
N ALA A 76 -0.69 -5.60 18.42
CA ALA A 76 -0.31 -6.98 18.77
C ALA A 76 0.57 -7.02 20.02
N GLU A 77 1.54 -6.12 20.16
CA GLU A 77 2.41 -6.02 21.35
C GLU A 77 1.62 -5.84 22.65
N THR A 78 0.53 -5.07 22.60
CA THR A 78 -0.29 -4.80 23.78
C THR A 78 -1.22 -5.96 24.14
N ARG A 79 -1.47 -6.90 23.22
CA ARG A 79 -2.42 -8.01 23.38
C ARG A 79 -1.76 -9.37 23.47
N THR A 80 -0.54 -9.51 22.98
CA THR A 80 0.13 -10.80 22.81
C THR A 80 1.60 -10.67 23.23
N PRO A 81 1.95 -11.06 24.46
CA PRO A 81 3.32 -10.95 24.99
C PRO A 81 4.37 -11.67 24.15
N ALA A 82 3.99 -12.71 23.40
CA ALA A 82 4.85 -13.47 22.51
C ALA A 82 4.94 -12.90 21.07
N CYS A 83 4.37 -11.72 20.80
CA CYS A 83 4.43 -11.10 19.48
C CYS A 83 5.90 -10.82 19.10
N PRO A 84 6.42 -11.34 17.96
CA PRO A 84 7.79 -11.09 17.53
C PRO A 84 7.92 -9.72 16.85
N ALA A 85 7.48 -8.65 17.53
CA ALA A 85 7.33 -7.32 16.94
C ALA A 85 8.65 -6.74 16.44
N ASP A 86 9.75 -6.92 17.18
CA ASP A 86 11.06 -6.41 16.80
C ASP A 86 11.58 -7.09 15.54
N ARG A 87 11.47 -8.43 15.45
CA ARG A 87 11.79 -9.16 14.23
C ARG A 87 10.96 -8.68 13.04
N LEU A 88 9.66 -8.45 13.22
CA LEU A 88 8.80 -7.96 12.14
C LEU A 88 9.19 -6.53 11.71
N ARG A 89 9.61 -5.67 12.64
CA ARG A 89 10.16 -4.33 12.31
C ARG A 89 11.48 -4.44 11.54
N GLU A 90 12.35 -5.38 11.89
CA GLU A 90 13.58 -5.65 11.16
C GLU A 90 13.28 -6.14 9.74
N GLU A 91 12.32 -7.04 9.57
CA GLU A 91 11.87 -7.51 8.26
C GLU A 91 11.30 -6.36 7.41
N LEU A 92 10.46 -5.50 8.00
CA LEU A 92 9.93 -4.30 7.32
C LEU A 92 11.04 -3.32 6.90
N THR A 93 12.06 -3.14 7.74
CA THR A 93 13.22 -2.31 7.43
C THR A 93 14.04 -2.93 6.30
N GLY A 94 14.19 -4.26 6.30
CA GLY A 94 14.88 -5.03 5.27
C GLY A 94 14.25 -4.90 3.88
N LEU A 95 12.93 -4.66 3.79
CA LEU A 95 12.23 -4.46 2.51
C LEU A 95 12.80 -3.29 1.70
N ALA A 96 13.35 -2.26 2.35
CA ALA A 96 13.96 -1.13 1.65
C ALA A 96 15.08 -1.60 0.70
N TYR A 97 15.91 -2.54 1.14
CA TYR A 97 16.99 -3.10 0.32
C TYR A 97 16.44 -3.92 -0.84
N ALA A 98 15.41 -4.75 -0.62
CA ALA A 98 14.81 -5.56 -1.66
C ALA A 98 14.13 -4.70 -2.75
N VAL A 99 13.43 -3.63 -2.33
CA VAL A 99 12.81 -2.66 -3.24
C VAL A 99 13.87 -1.93 -4.05
N GLU A 100 14.94 -1.45 -3.42
CA GLU A 100 16.03 -0.74 -4.11
C GLU A 100 16.78 -1.66 -5.08
N ALA A 101 17.09 -2.90 -4.68
CA ALA A 101 17.72 -3.90 -5.53
C ALA A 101 16.84 -4.22 -6.75
N THR A 102 15.53 -4.39 -6.55
CA THR A 102 14.57 -4.61 -7.63
C THR A 102 14.53 -3.43 -8.57
N ALA A 103 14.40 -2.20 -8.04
CA ALA A 103 14.36 -0.98 -8.82
C ALA A 103 15.63 -0.82 -9.68
N ARG A 104 16.80 -1.14 -9.14
CA ARG A 104 18.07 -1.17 -9.90
C ARG A 104 18.06 -2.22 -11.01
N ALA A 105 17.67 -3.46 -10.69
CA ALA A 105 17.68 -4.58 -11.63
C ALA A 105 16.71 -4.40 -12.81
N VAL A 106 15.63 -3.64 -12.65
CA VAL A 106 14.63 -3.42 -13.71
C VAL A 106 14.79 -2.08 -14.43
N ARG A 107 15.58 -1.14 -13.91
CA ARG A 107 15.67 0.25 -14.38
C ARG A 107 15.84 0.38 -15.90
N ASP A 108 16.85 -0.29 -16.46
CA ASP A 108 17.16 -0.16 -17.88
C ASP A 108 16.12 -0.85 -18.77
N ARG A 109 15.53 -1.95 -18.29
CA ARG A 109 14.42 -2.62 -18.98
C ARG A 109 13.20 -1.71 -19.05
N CYS A 110 12.83 -1.07 -17.94
CA CYS A 110 11.71 -0.16 -17.87
C CYS A 110 11.91 1.09 -18.74
N ARG A 111 13.14 1.63 -18.81
CA ARG A 111 13.47 2.78 -19.68
C ARG A 111 13.35 2.49 -21.17
N ARG A 112 13.54 1.23 -21.58
CA ARG A 112 13.40 0.81 -22.98
C ARG A 112 11.95 0.62 -23.42
N VAL A 113 10.99 0.63 -22.49
CA VAL A 113 9.56 0.59 -22.83
C VAL A 113 9.12 2.02 -23.18
N PRO A 114 8.72 2.31 -24.43
CA PRO A 114 8.20 3.62 -24.77
C PRO A 114 6.97 3.93 -23.91
N GLY A 115 6.82 5.19 -23.48
CA GLY A 115 5.64 5.69 -22.77
C GLY A 115 4.40 5.80 -23.67
N ALA A 116 4.15 4.78 -24.50
CA ALA A 116 2.94 4.71 -25.29
C ALA A 116 1.73 4.72 -24.33
N PRO A 117 0.68 5.51 -24.62
CA PRO A 117 -0.56 5.38 -23.87
C PRO A 117 -1.00 3.92 -23.98
N LEU A 118 -1.14 3.25 -22.83
CA LEU A 118 -1.80 1.96 -22.76
C LEU A 118 -3.16 2.16 -23.42
N GLN A 119 -3.32 1.69 -24.66
CA GLN A 119 -4.61 1.68 -25.32
C GLN A 119 -5.57 1.00 -24.35
N LYS A 120 -6.76 1.59 -24.16
CA LYS A 120 -7.83 1.05 -23.33
C LYS A 120 -8.43 -0.24 -23.94
N HIS A 121 -7.58 -1.17 -24.35
CA HIS A 121 -7.99 -2.53 -24.61
C HIS A 121 -7.87 -3.27 -23.28
N GLN A 122 -9.02 -3.59 -22.71
CA GLN A 122 -9.14 -4.63 -21.70
C GLN A 122 -8.41 -5.87 -22.21
N THR A 123 -7.16 -6.04 -21.81
CA THR A 123 -6.46 -7.30 -21.91
C THR A 123 -5.93 -7.56 -20.53
N LEU A 124 -6.85 -7.99 -19.67
CA LEU A 124 -6.53 -8.79 -18.51
C LEU A 124 -5.59 -9.91 -18.99
N ILE A 125 -4.48 -10.10 -18.30
CA ILE A 125 -3.49 -11.14 -18.59
C ILE A 125 -4.23 -12.48 -18.67
N SER A 126 -4.49 -12.98 -19.89
CA SER A 126 -4.83 -14.38 -20.09
C SER A 126 -3.53 -15.14 -19.90
N LEU A 127 -3.34 -15.66 -18.68
CA LEU A 127 -2.33 -16.67 -18.42
C LEU A 127 -2.68 -17.88 -19.29
N ARG A 128 -2.13 -17.94 -20.51
CA ARG A 128 -2.13 -19.17 -21.29
C ARG A 128 -1.37 -20.21 -20.48
N SER A 129 -2.09 -21.20 -19.97
CA SER A 129 -1.54 -22.43 -19.42
C SER A 129 -0.52 -23.02 -20.42
N PRO A 130 0.59 -23.60 -19.93
CA PRO A 130 1.56 -24.23 -20.83
C PRO A 130 0.87 -25.35 -21.62
N ARG A 131 1.05 -25.34 -22.95
CA ARG A 131 0.57 -26.41 -23.83
C ARG A 131 1.21 -27.73 -23.38
N PRO A 132 0.48 -28.86 -23.38
CA PRO A 132 1.11 -30.15 -23.14
C PRO A 132 2.15 -30.42 -24.22
N VAL A 133 3.36 -30.74 -23.79
CA VAL A 133 4.43 -31.25 -24.64
C VAL A 133 4.00 -32.64 -25.11
N CYS A 134 3.59 -32.78 -26.37
CA CYS A 134 3.57 -34.09 -27.01
C CYS A 134 5.01 -34.62 -27.05
N SER A 135 5.30 -35.68 -26.30
CA SER A 135 6.49 -36.49 -26.54
C SER A 135 6.24 -37.47 -27.68
N PRO A 136 7.18 -37.64 -28.62
CA PRO A 136 7.14 -38.76 -29.55
C PRO A 136 7.79 -40.01 -28.93
N HIS A 137 7.30 -41.16 -29.36
CA HIS A 137 7.87 -42.51 -29.26
C HIS A 137 7.34 -43.45 -28.18
N GLY A 138 6.85 -44.58 -28.68
CA GLY A 138 6.22 -45.73 -28.04
C GLY A 138 5.36 -46.43 -29.09
#